data_AF-A0A8S2XB98-F1
#
_entry.id   AF-A0A8S2XB98-F1
#
_cell.length_a   1.000
_cell.length_b   1.000
_cell.length_c   1.000
_cell.angle_alpha   90.00
_cell.angle_beta   90.00
_cell.angle_gamma   90.00
#
_symmetry.space_group_name_H-M   'P 1'
#
loop_
_entity.id
_entity.type
_entity.pdbx_description
1 polymer ?
#
loop_
_entity_poly.entity_id
_entity_poly.type
_entity_poly.pdbx_seq_one_letter_code
_entity_poly.pdbx_strand_id
1 'polypeptide(L)'
;LGASGWCYQCDSRDPGCQIDLNVLNSAHLRIPCNGQCYIRVKASIMSRGCSWEYGFMTRQIPYTPIYEQEAMWIFCDTALCNGHANGSA
;
A
#
# COMPACT_ATOMS: atom_id res chain seq x y z
N LEU A 1 -2.22 19.21 7.17
CA LEU A 1 -1.14 18.43 7.82
C LEU A 1 -1.61 16.98 7.79
N GLY A 2 -1.34 16.29 6.68
CA GLY A 2 -1.97 15.01 6.31
C GLY A 2 -1.23 13.80 6.89
N ALA A 3 -2.01 12.81 7.33
CA ALA A 3 -1.68 11.53 7.95
C ALA A 3 -0.19 11.21 8.21
N SER A 4 0.19 11.24 9.49
CA SER A 4 1.38 10.57 10.04
C SER A 4 0.97 9.16 10.45
N GLY A 5 1.14 8.19 9.57
CA GLY A 5 0.66 6.81 9.75
C GLY A 5 1.78 5.78 9.71
N TRP A 6 1.53 4.61 10.29
CA TRP A 6 2.31 3.41 9.98
C TRP A 6 1.73 2.74 8.74
N CYS A 7 2.55 2.18 7.85
CA CYS A 7 2.09 1.38 6.72
C CYS A 7 2.74 0.00 6.74
N TYR A 8 2.07 -0.98 6.15
CA TYR A 8 2.72 -2.24 5.80
C TYR A 8 3.64 -2.02 4.61
N GLN A 9 4.85 -2.58 4.68
CA GLN A 9 5.83 -2.60 3.60
C GLN A 9 6.17 -4.04 3.26
N CYS A 10 6.05 -4.36 1.97
CA CYS A 10 6.52 -5.62 1.42
C CYS A 10 6.61 -5.53 -0.11
N ASP A 11 7.43 -6.39 -0.73
CA ASP A 11 7.49 -6.52 -2.20
C ASP A 11 7.58 -7.99 -2.65
N SER A 12 7.73 -8.22 -3.97
CA SER A 12 7.80 -9.56 -4.57
C SER A 12 8.88 -10.49 -3.99
N ARG A 13 9.89 -9.93 -3.33
CA ARG A 13 10.99 -10.68 -2.71
C ARG A 13 10.58 -11.24 -1.34
N ASP A 14 9.55 -10.69 -0.72
CA ASP A 14 8.99 -11.18 0.54
C ASP A 14 7.97 -12.30 0.25
N PRO A 15 8.23 -13.54 0.68
CA PRO A 15 7.30 -14.67 0.46
C PRO A 15 5.91 -14.40 1.04
N GLY A 16 5.81 -13.58 2.09
CA GLY A 16 4.57 -13.15 2.71
C GLY A 16 3.80 -12.07 1.93
N CYS A 17 4.37 -11.49 0.87
CA CYS A 17 3.79 -10.42 0.04
C CYS A 17 3.25 -10.90 -1.32
N GLN A 18 3.17 -12.22 -1.50
CA GLN A 18 2.43 -12.81 -2.62
C GLN A 18 0.96 -12.35 -2.55
N ILE A 19 0.24 -12.35 -3.68
CA ILE A 19 -1.16 -11.89 -3.75
C ILE A 19 -2.01 -12.72 -2.79
N ASP A 20 -2.15 -12.21 -1.59
CA ASP A 20 -3.10 -12.70 -0.62
C ASP A 20 -3.97 -11.53 -0.22
N LEU A 21 -5.16 -11.52 -0.83
CA LEU A 21 -6.17 -10.48 -0.62
C LEU A 21 -6.87 -10.63 0.74
N ASN A 22 -6.65 -11.76 1.44
CA ASN A 22 -7.31 -12.12 2.69
C ASN A 22 -6.39 -12.03 3.90
N VAL A 23 -5.09 -11.93 3.68
CA VAL A 23 -4.13 -12.08 4.76
C VAL A 23 -3.73 -10.73 5.34
N LEU A 24 -4.28 -10.48 6.52
CA LEU A 24 -3.70 -9.69 7.60
C LEU A 24 -2.35 -10.32 8.03
N ASN A 25 -1.36 -10.38 7.13
CA ASN A 25 -0.09 -11.02 7.48
C ASN A 25 0.66 -10.11 8.43
N SER A 26 0.75 -10.55 9.68
CA SER A 26 1.72 -10.07 10.67
C SER A 26 3.19 -10.19 10.21
N ALA A 27 3.44 -10.81 9.05
CA ALA A 27 4.75 -10.92 8.41
C ALA A 27 5.21 -9.66 7.66
N HIS A 28 4.35 -8.66 7.44
CA HIS A 28 4.75 -7.43 6.74
C HIS A 28 5.42 -6.44 7.71
N LEU A 29 6.55 -5.87 7.28
CA LEU A 29 7.25 -4.86 8.05
C LEU A 29 6.35 -3.63 8.21
N ARG A 30 6.19 -3.13 9.44
CA ARG A 30 5.50 -1.86 9.69
C ARG A 30 6.53 -0.75 9.65
N ILE A 31 6.33 0.23 8.79
CA ILE A 31 7.22 1.39 8.68
C ILE A 31 6.48 2.70 9.02
N PRO A 32 7.16 3.68 9.63
CA PRO A 32 6.63 5.03 9.71
C PRO A 32 6.53 5.61 8.29
N CYS A 33 5.39 6.24 7.98
CA CYS A 33 5.08 6.80 6.67
C CYS A 33 4.70 8.27 6.80
N ASN A 34 5.40 9.11 6.04
CA ASN A 34 5.04 10.50 5.82
C ASN A 34 4.25 10.56 4.51
N GLY A 35 2.92 10.55 4.58
CA GLY A 35 2.05 10.50 3.39
C GLY A 35 0.96 9.45 3.51
N GLN A 36 0.64 8.77 2.41
CA GLN A 36 -0.39 7.74 2.34
C GLN A 36 0.24 6.35 2.23
N CYS A 37 -0.43 5.33 2.73
CA CYS A 37 -0.06 3.97 2.39
C CYS A 37 -0.51 3.65 0.96
N TYR A 38 0.21 2.78 0.27
CA TYR A 38 -0.19 2.28 -1.04
C TYR A 38 -0.25 0.75 -1.08
N ILE A 39 -1.04 0.27 -2.04
CA ILE A 39 -1.01 -1.10 -2.58
C ILE A 39 -0.80 -0.96 -4.09
N ARG A 40 0.16 -1.68 -4.62
CA ARG A 40 0.47 -1.72 -6.05
C ARG A 40 0.37 -3.15 -6.53
N VAL A 41 -0.32 -3.37 -7.65
CA VAL A 41 -0.42 -4.67 -8.31
C VAL A 41 0.03 -4.53 -9.75
N LYS A 42 1.09 -5.23 -10.16
CA LYS A 42 1.59 -5.28 -11.54
C LYS A 42 1.91 -6.72 -11.92
N ALA A 43 1.35 -7.23 -13.01
CA ALA A 43 1.65 -8.58 -13.53
C ALA A 43 1.58 -9.69 -12.44
N SER A 44 0.53 -9.68 -11.62
CA SER A 44 0.33 -10.60 -10.49
C SER A 44 1.36 -10.48 -9.35
N ILE A 45 2.11 -9.38 -9.30
CA ILE A 45 2.99 -9.01 -8.20
C ILE A 45 2.33 -7.91 -7.39
N MET A 46 2.18 -8.13 -6.09
CA MET A 46 1.75 -7.12 -5.14
C MET A 46 2.95 -6.48 -4.45
N SER A 47 2.90 -5.17 -4.22
CA SER A 47 3.77 -4.47 -3.28
C SER A 47 2.97 -3.49 -2.44
N ARG A 48 3.45 -3.25 -1.22
CA ARG A 48 2.85 -2.37 -0.22
C ARG A 48 3.93 -1.44 0.31
N GLY A 49 3.57 -0.20 0.64
CA GLY A 49 4.53 0.74 1.19
C GLY A 49 3.92 2.13 1.41
N CYS A 50 4.78 3.13 1.42
CA CYS A 50 4.41 4.52 1.65
C CYS A 50 4.53 5.35 0.35
N SER A 51 3.56 6.22 0.09
CA SER A 51 3.39 6.92 -1.19
C SER A 51 4.57 7.84 -1.55
N TRP A 52 5.25 8.37 -0.54
CA TRP A 52 6.46 9.20 -0.70
C TRP A 52 7.61 8.50 -1.43
N GLU A 53 7.72 7.16 -1.35
CA GLU A 53 8.80 6.37 -1.98
C GLU A 53 8.76 6.47 -3.51
N TYR A 54 7.59 6.80 -4.06
CA TYR A 54 7.34 6.89 -5.49
C TYR A 54 7.00 8.32 -5.94
N GLY A 55 7.28 9.33 -5.10
CA GLY A 55 6.95 10.73 -5.41
C GLY A 55 5.45 11.05 -5.37
N PHE A 56 4.62 10.13 -4.89
CA PHE A 56 3.20 10.40 -4.63
C PHE A 56 3.09 11.10 -3.27
N MET A 57 3.15 12.43 -3.27
CA MET A 57 3.16 13.23 -2.04
C MET A 57 1.88 13.04 -1.21
N THR A 58 0.71 13.21 -1.83
CA THR A 58 -0.63 12.95 -1.27
C THR A 58 -1.65 13.00 -2.41
N ARG A 59 -2.33 11.90 -2.76
CA ARG A 59 -3.48 11.92 -3.69
C ARG A 59 -4.78 11.96 -2.87
N GLN A 60 -5.67 12.92 -3.15
CA GLN A 60 -6.97 13.10 -2.45
C GLN A 60 -8.01 12.01 -2.77
N ILE A 61 -7.62 10.76 -2.95
CA ILE A 61 -8.54 9.73 -3.42
C ILE A 61 -8.42 8.52 -2.49
N PRO A 62 -9.27 8.44 -1.45
CA PRO A 62 -9.24 7.31 -0.57
C PRO A 62 -9.95 6.19 -1.34
N TYR A 63 -9.20 5.16 -1.72
CA TYR A 63 -9.70 3.87 -2.19
C TYR A 63 -10.01 3.67 -3.68
N THR A 64 -9.99 4.69 -4.55
CA THR A 64 -10.18 4.44 -5.99
C THR A 64 -8.88 3.89 -6.61
N PRO A 65 -8.92 2.73 -7.29
CA PRO A 65 -7.78 2.21 -8.02
C PRO A 65 -7.36 3.17 -9.14
N ILE A 66 -6.06 3.45 -9.23
CA ILE A 66 -5.46 4.22 -10.32
C ILE A 66 -4.59 3.29 -11.15
N TYR A 67 -4.75 3.31 -12.46
CA TYR A 67 -3.95 2.50 -13.38
C TYR A 67 -2.85 3.36 -13.99
N GLU A 68 -1.59 3.04 -13.69
CA GLU A 68 -0.42 3.79 -14.15
C GLU A 68 0.74 2.81 -14.41
N GLN A 69 1.39 2.91 -15.58
CA GLN A 69 2.53 2.05 -15.96
C GLN A 69 2.25 0.54 -15.87
N GLU A 70 1.06 0.11 -16.32
CA GLU A 70 0.58 -1.29 -16.25
C GLU A 70 0.42 -1.82 -14.82
N ALA A 71 0.37 -0.92 -13.83
CA ALA A 71 0.14 -1.25 -12.44
C ALA A 71 -1.17 -0.62 -11.96
N MET A 72 -1.90 -1.35 -11.12
CA MET A 72 -3.01 -0.83 -10.35
C MET A 72 -2.48 -0.32 -9.01
N TRP A 73 -2.85 0.89 -8.62
CA TRP A 73 -2.45 1.55 -7.38
C TRP A 73 -3.68 1.87 -6.54
N ILE A 74 -3.64 1.59 -5.25
CA ILE A 74 -4.67 1.97 -4.27
C ILE A 74 -3.97 2.74 -3.16
N PHE A 75 -4.50 3.90 -2.79
CA PHE A 75 -3.96 4.73 -1.73
C PHE A 75 -4.97 4.88 -0.59
N CYS A 76 -4.46 4.96 0.64
CA CYS A 76 -5.26 5.17 1.84
C CYS A 76 -4.43 5.91 2.90
N ASP A 77 -5.09 6.62 3.81
CA ASP A 77 -4.49 7.59 4.73
C ASP A 77 -4.61 7.21 6.21
N THR A 78 -5.30 6.12 6.53
CA THR A 78 -5.35 5.58 7.90
C THR A 78 -4.16 4.67 8.17
N ALA A 79 -3.72 4.59 9.44
CA ALA A 79 -2.60 3.73 9.78
C ALA A 79 -2.92 2.26 9.43
N LEU A 80 -1.98 1.60 8.76
CA LEU A 80 -2.03 0.19 8.37
C LEU A 80 -3.20 -0.17 7.43
N CYS A 81 -3.81 0.82 6.79
CA CYS A 81 -4.94 0.66 5.87
C CYS A 81 -4.61 -0.20 4.65
N ASN A 82 -3.34 -0.20 4.24
CA ASN A 82 -2.84 -1.09 3.22
C ASN A 82 -2.58 -2.51 3.75
N GLY A 83 -3.32 -2.98 4.74
CA GLY A 83 -3.35 -4.39 5.14
C GLY A 83 -4.30 -5.21 4.27
N HIS A 84 -5.45 -4.65 3.92
CA HIS A 84 -6.44 -5.31 3.07
C HIS A 84 -6.27 -4.96 1.60
N ALA A 85 -6.72 -5.82 0.69
CA ALA A 85 -6.59 -5.60 -0.76
C ALA A 85 -7.35 -4.36 -1.29
N ASN A 86 -8.37 -3.92 -0.57
CA ASN A 86 -9.21 -2.77 -0.91
C ASN A 86 -8.77 -1.48 -0.17
N GLY A 87 -7.70 -1.54 0.63
CA GLY A 87 -7.25 -0.41 1.45
C GLY A 87 -8.13 -0.07 2.66
N SER A 88 -9.18 -0.84 2.98
CA SER A 88 -9.97 -0.59 4.19
C SER A 88 -9.21 -1.11 5.42
N ALA A 89 -9.01 -0.25 6.43
CA ALA A 89 -8.48 -0.62 7.74
C ALA A 89 -9.55 -1.28 8.61
#